data_AF-A0A925ARW6-F1
#
_entry.id   AF-A0A925ARW6-F1
#
_cell.length_a   1.000
_cell.length_b   1.000
_cell.length_c   1.000
_cell.angle_alpha   90.00
_cell.angle_beta   90.00
_cell.angle_gamma   90.00
#
_symmetry.space_group_name_H-M   'P 1'
#
loop_
_entity.id
_entity.type
_entity.pdbx_description
1 polymer ?
#
loop_
_entity_poly.entity_id
_entity_poly.type
_entity_poly.pdbx_seq_one_letter_code
_entity_poly.pdbx_strand_id
1 'polypeptide(L)'
;TMFAADQTNEDSQPDRAVANGQVFLIRASAYNKVGGHAAVMDRIVEDVELMRTLKSDGFKTRFFAGRHLASTRMHTHLKQMFNGWARIFAGTSRGRVLPMICGIVFLLACVLTSYVAIIYGILRHDPSWYLAGTAHWLLMTILLGFVWTWTGNSPAYALLLPIGAPIEIAILLYSVRRVLSGKVEWRGAQLSLRDTT
;
A
#
# COMPACT_ATOMS: atom_id res chain seq x y z
N THR A 1 -1.14 10.87 0.67
CA THR A 1 -0.76 10.90 -0.76
C THR A 1 0.57 10.20 -0.90
N MET A 2 0.71 9.26 -1.84
CA MET A 2 2.01 8.70 -2.18
C MET A 2 2.69 9.67 -3.15
N PHE A 3 3.93 10.04 -2.87
CA PHE A 3 4.72 10.95 -3.69
C PHE A 3 5.69 10.13 -4.55
N ALA A 4 6.07 10.68 -5.71
CA ALA A 4 7.12 10.06 -6.52
C ALA A 4 8.46 10.07 -5.74
N ALA A 5 9.33 9.08 -5.99
CA ALA A 5 10.53 8.89 -5.17
C ALA A 5 11.45 10.12 -5.14
N ASP A 6 11.54 10.86 -6.24
CA ASP A 6 12.22 12.16 -6.33
C ASP A 6 11.60 13.20 -5.40
N GLN A 7 10.26 13.33 -5.39
CA GLN A 7 9.53 14.23 -4.52
C GLN A 7 9.70 13.85 -3.04
N THR A 8 9.82 12.56 -2.73
CA THR A 8 10.09 12.13 -1.34
C THR A 8 11.47 12.52 -0.84
N ASN A 9 12.41 12.79 -1.75
CA ASN A 9 13.79 13.19 -1.44
C ASN A 9 13.97 14.73 -1.40
N GLU A 10 12.89 15.50 -1.61
CA GLU A 10 12.91 16.95 -1.42
C GLU A 10 12.90 17.28 0.09
N ASP A 11 14.05 17.74 0.58
CA ASP A 11 14.27 18.02 2.01
C ASP A 11 13.44 19.23 2.50
N SER A 12 13.09 20.17 1.61
CA SER A 12 12.27 21.34 1.92
C SER A 12 10.77 21.04 2.09
N GLN A 13 10.33 19.80 1.85
CA GLN A 13 8.93 19.40 1.99
C GLN A 13 8.79 18.24 2.99
N PRO A 14 8.72 18.54 4.31
CA PRO A 14 8.54 17.54 5.34
C PRO A 14 7.31 16.67 5.13
N ASP A 15 6.20 17.24 4.65
CA ASP A 15 4.95 16.52 4.39
C ASP A 15 5.05 15.44 3.29
N ARG A 16 6.11 15.49 2.49
CA ARG A 16 6.44 14.49 1.47
C ARG A 16 7.35 13.38 1.97
N ALA A 17 7.62 13.31 3.28
CA ALA A 17 8.36 12.20 3.87
C ALA A 17 7.69 10.86 3.56
N VAL A 18 8.52 9.87 3.20
CA VAL A 18 8.14 8.48 2.99
C VAL A 18 9.22 7.61 3.59
N ALA A 19 8.82 6.49 4.17
CA ALA A 19 9.70 5.47 4.69
C ALA A 19 9.08 4.10 4.50
N ASN A 20 9.93 3.09 4.59
CA ASN A 20 9.53 1.72 4.83
C ASN A 20 10.27 1.26 6.08
N GLY A 21 9.55 1.10 7.20
CA GLY A 21 10.11 0.74 8.50
C GLY A 21 10.84 -0.61 8.59
N GLN A 22 10.95 -1.35 7.48
CA GLN A 22 11.73 -2.58 7.40
C GLN A 22 13.24 -2.36 7.56
N VAL A 23 13.78 -1.26 7.02
CA VAL A 23 15.22 -0.97 7.09
C VAL A 23 15.46 0.53 7.17
N PHE A 24 16.26 0.94 8.15
CA PHE A 24 16.73 2.31 8.30
C PHE A 24 18.24 2.34 8.50
N LEU A 25 18.88 3.34 7.90
CA LEU A 25 20.25 3.73 8.22
C LEU A 25 20.25 5.22 8.57
N ILE A 26 20.39 5.52 9.86
CA ILE A 26 20.29 6.88 10.39
C ILE A 26 21.54 7.16 11.22
N ARG A 27 22.10 8.38 11.09
CA ARG A 27 23.18 8.84 11.95
C ARG A 27 22.67 8.90 13.39
N ALA A 28 23.38 8.27 14.33
CA ALA A 28 22.98 8.20 15.73
C ALA A 28 22.72 9.59 16.34
N SER A 29 23.55 10.59 16.01
CA SER A 29 23.36 11.97 16.47
C SER A 29 22.03 12.59 16.00
N ALA A 30 21.66 12.39 14.74
CA ALA A 30 20.40 12.88 14.18
C ALA A 30 19.20 12.16 14.80
N TYR A 31 19.28 10.83 14.93
CA TYR A 31 18.23 10.01 15.53
C TYR A 31 17.95 10.42 16.98
N ASN A 32 19.00 10.62 17.78
CA ASN A 32 18.87 11.04 19.17
C ASN A 32 18.36 12.49 19.28
N LYS A 33 18.78 13.40 18.39
CA LYS A 33 18.32 14.80 18.40
C LYS A 33 16.80 14.92 18.25
N VAL A 34 16.19 14.08 17.42
CA VAL A 34 14.73 14.07 17.21
C VAL A 34 13.97 13.18 18.20
N GLY A 35 14.64 12.63 19.23
CA GLY A 35 14.03 11.73 20.21
C GLY A 35 13.79 10.29 19.74
N GLY A 36 14.25 9.94 18.53
CA GLY A 36 14.11 8.61 17.95
C GLY A 36 12.66 8.12 17.82
N HIS A 37 12.45 6.81 17.86
CA HIS A 37 11.10 6.22 17.77
C HIS A 37 10.20 6.57 18.96
N ALA A 38 10.76 6.97 20.12
CA ALA A 38 9.96 7.41 21.26
C ALA A 38 9.14 8.67 20.93
N ALA A 39 9.63 9.53 20.03
CA ALA A 39 8.93 10.74 19.61
C ALA A 39 7.72 10.47 18.69
N VAL A 40 7.59 9.25 18.14
CA VAL A 40 6.57 8.90 17.16
C VAL A 40 5.81 7.61 17.49
N MET A 41 6.02 7.06 18.69
CA MET A 41 5.46 5.76 19.11
C MET A 41 3.92 5.75 19.22
N ASP A 42 3.30 6.92 19.31
CA ASP A 42 1.85 7.11 19.33
C ASP A 42 1.25 7.22 17.93
N ARG A 43 2.08 7.16 16.87
CA ARG A 43 1.65 7.34 15.49
C ARG A 43 1.42 6.00 14.81
N ILE A 44 0.45 5.96 13.90
CA ILE A 44 0.09 4.74 13.17
C ILE A 44 1.15 4.37 12.12
N VAL A 45 1.83 5.38 11.56
CA VAL A 45 2.90 5.25 10.56
C VAL A 45 4.21 5.83 11.10
N GLU A 46 4.65 5.31 12.25
CA GLU A 46 5.84 5.73 13.00
C GLU A 46 7.07 5.98 12.11
N ASP A 47 7.26 5.13 11.11
CA ASP A 47 8.37 5.18 10.16
C ASP A 47 8.34 6.45 9.28
N VAL A 48 7.19 6.79 8.72
CA VAL A 48 6.97 8.02 7.95
C VAL A 48 7.06 9.25 8.83
N GLU A 49 6.52 9.19 10.05
CA GLU A 49 6.54 10.28 11.02
C GLU A 49 7.97 10.59 11.50
N LEU A 50 8.81 9.56 11.69
CA LEU A 50 10.22 9.73 12.01
C LEU A 50 10.96 10.47 10.88
N MET A 51 10.70 10.10 9.62
CA MET A 51 11.31 10.78 8.47
C MET A 51 10.83 12.23 8.36
N ARG A 52 9.54 12.51 8.62
CA ARG A 52 9.02 13.88 8.64
C ARG A 52 9.69 14.71 9.73
N THR A 53 9.83 14.15 10.93
CA THR A 53 10.47 14.84 12.06
C THR A 53 11.93 15.17 11.75
N LEU A 54 12.67 14.23 11.15
CA LEU A 54 14.04 14.48 10.68
C LEU A 54 14.09 15.61 9.64
N LYS A 55 13.20 15.61 8.64
CA LYS A 55 13.12 16.69 7.65
C LYS A 55 12.79 18.05 8.28
N SER A 56 11.80 18.07 9.18
CA SER A 56 11.39 19.29 9.89
C SER A 56 12.51 19.89 10.74
N ASP A 57 13.43 19.06 11.24
CA ASP A 57 14.61 19.49 12.01
C ASP A 57 15.84 19.77 11.12
N GLY A 58 15.64 19.86 9.80
CA GLY A 58 16.66 20.24 8.82
C GLY A 58 17.58 19.12 8.35
N PHE A 59 17.31 17.87 8.72
CA PHE A 59 18.08 16.73 8.24
C PHE A 59 17.64 16.28 6.84
N LYS A 60 18.60 15.71 6.10
CA LYS A 60 18.35 15.16 4.77
C LYS A 60 17.94 13.69 4.89
N THR A 61 16.79 13.34 4.32
CA THR A 61 16.29 11.95 4.30
C THR A 61 16.28 11.44 2.87
N ARG A 62 16.64 10.17 2.64
CA ARG A 62 16.59 9.58 1.31
C ARG A 62 15.84 8.25 1.31
N PHE A 63 14.93 8.11 0.35
CA PHE A 63 14.21 6.87 0.07
C PHE A 63 14.76 6.25 -1.21
N PHE A 64 15.25 5.02 -1.12
CA PHE A 64 15.84 4.27 -2.23
C PHE A 64 15.27 2.86 -2.29
N ALA A 65 15.22 2.28 -3.49
CA ALA A 65 14.88 0.87 -3.67
C ALA A 65 16.00 -0.02 -3.11
N GLY A 66 15.76 -0.62 -1.94
CA GLY A 66 16.73 -1.45 -1.22
C GLY A 66 16.76 -2.93 -1.62
N ARG A 67 16.30 -3.29 -2.83
CA ARG A 67 16.08 -4.70 -3.23
C ARG A 67 17.31 -5.61 -3.06
N HIS A 68 18.51 -5.06 -3.26
CA HIS A 68 19.77 -5.81 -3.16
C HIS A 68 20.48 -5.63 -1.81
N LEU A 69 19.90 -4.84 -0.89
CA LEU A 69 20.52 -4.50 0.40
C LEU A 69 19.96 -5.34 1.55
N ALA A 70 18.67 -5.67 1.50
CA ALA A 70 18.01 -6.43 2.56
C ALA A 70 16.79 -7.19 2.03
N SER A 71 16.46 -8.29 2.70
CA SER A 71 15.19 -9.00 2.52
C SER A 71 14.48 -9.09 3.86
N THR A 72 13.16 -8.98 3.86
CA THR A 72 12.35 -9.12 5.08
C THR A 72 11.16 -10.03 4.85
N ARG A 73 10.84 -10.83 5.87
CA ARG A 73 9.57 -11.56 5.94
C ARG A 73 8.61 -10.77 6.81
N MET A 74 7.91 -9.82 6.19
CA MET A 74 7.02 -8.90 6.91
C MET A 74 5.88 -9.61 7.63
N HIS A 75 5.37 -10.70 7.05
CA HIS A 75 4.26 -11.47 7.58
C HIS A 75 4.57 -12.97 7.50
N THR A 76 4.30 -13.71 8.57
CA THR A 76 4.54 -15.15 8.64
C THR A 76 3.32 -15.97 8.26
N HIS A 77 2.12 -15.39 8.35
CA HIS A 77 0.85 -16.03 8.01
C HIS A 77 -0.20 -15.03 7.48
N LEU A 78 -1.25 -15.56 6.83
CA LEU A 78 -2.30 -14.78 6.16
C LEU A 78 -2.99 -13.77 7.08
N LYS A 79 -3.38 -14.18 8.30
CA LYS A 79 -4.01 -13.27 9.28
C LYS A 79 -3.11 -12.07 9.63
N GLN A 80 -1.79 -12.25 9.71
CA GLN A 80 -0.87 -11.16 10.00
C GLN A 80 -0.75 -10.22 8.80
N MET A 81 -0.67 -10.78 7.60
CA MET A 81 -0.66 -10.03 6.34
C MET A 81 -1.92 -9.18 6.19
N PHE A 82 -3.09 -9.79 6.31
CA PHE A 82 -4.38 -9.11 6.18
C PHE A 82 -4.52 -7.92 7.13
N ASN A 83 -4.22 -8.14 8.43
CA ASN A 83 -4.28 -7.07 9.43
C ASN A 83 -3.20 -6.00 9.21
N GLY A 84 -2.00 -6.42 8.78
CA GLY A 84 -0.88 -5.53 8.49
C GLY A 84 -1.19 -4.56 7.36
N TRP A 85 -1.67 -5.07 6.22
CA TRP A 85 -2.06 -4.26 5.06
C TRP A 85 -3.27 -3.38 5.37
N ALA A 86 -4.29 -3.89 6.05
CA ALA A 86 -5.45 -3.08 6.42
C ALA A 86 -5.07 -1.89 7.32
N ARG A 87 -4.10 -2.08 8.23
CA ARG A 87 -3.53 -0.99 9.02
C ARG A 87 -2.78 0.02 8.15
N ILE A 88 -1.95 -0.44 7.22
CA ILE A 88 -1.17 0.44 6.33
C ILE A 88 -2.11 1.31 5.50
N PHE A 89 -3.16 0.74 4.90
CA PHE A 89 -4.16 1.51 4.16
C PHE A 89 -4.91 2.52 5.04
N ALA A 90 -5.24 2.15 6.29
CA ALA A 90 -5.92 3.06 7.21
C ALA A 90 -5.00 4.22 7.65
N GLY A 91 -3.72 3.94 7.92
CA GLY A 91 -2.73 4.94 8.33
C GLY A 91 -2.32 5.87 7.19
N THR A 92 -2.00 5.33 6.02
CA THR A 92 -1.56 6.11 4.85
C THR A 92 -2.67 6.98 4.26
N SER A 93 -3.93 6.60 4.46
CA SER A 93 -5.09 7.42 4.06
C SER A 93 -5.40 8.56 5.03
N ARG A 94 -4.67 8.68 6.16
CA ARG A 94 -4.87 9.72 7.20
C ARG A 94 -6.35 9.83 7.61
N GLY A 95 -6.99 8.69 7.86
CA GLY A 95 -8.38 8.62 8.28
C GLY A 95 -9.42 8.92 7.19
N ARG A 96 -9.04 8.99 5.91
CA ARG A 96 -9.97 9.24 4.80
C ARG A 96 -10.37 7.94 4.11
N VAL A 97 -11.66 7.73 3.89
CA VAL A 97 -12.15 6.52 3.18
C VAL A 97 -11.92 6.58 1.67
N LEU A 98 -11.90 7.78 1.08
CA LEU A 98 -11.92 7.98 -0.37
C LEU A 98 -10.82 7.22 -1.12
N PRO A 99 -9.53 7.25 -0.72
CA PRO A 99 -8.48 6.50 -1.43
C PRO A 99 -8.73 5.00 -1.49
N MET A 100 -9.28 4.41 -0.43
CA MET A 100 -9.61 2.99 -0.39
C MET A 100 -10.80 2.66 -1.29
N ILE A 101 -11.83 3.52 -1.30
CA ILE A 101 -12.97 3.37 -2.21
C ILE A 101 -12.51 3.49 -3.67
N CYS A 102 -11.64 4.44 -4.00
CA CYS A 102 -11.04 4.54 -5.33
C CYS A 102 -10.27 3.27 -5.71
N GLY A 103 -9.50 2.70 -4.78
CA GLY A 103 -8.81 1.42 -4.98
C GLY A 103 -9.76 0.26 -5.25
N ILE A 104 -10.85 0.17 -4.48
CA ILE A 104 -11.89 -0.86 -4.70
C ILE A 104 -12.54 -0.69 -6.07
N VAL A 105 -12.97 0.53 -6.42
CA VAL A 105 -13.59 0.81 -7.73
C VAL A 105 -12.62 0.49 -8.87
N PHE A 106 -11.34 0.86 -8.72
CA PHE A 106 -10.30 0.53 -9.69
C PHE A 106 -10.16 -0.99 -9.87
N LEU A 107 -10.07 -1.77 -8.80
CA LEU A 107 -9.98 -3.23 -8.88
C LEU A 107 -11.24 -3.85 -9.50
N LEU A 108 -12.42 -3.33 -9.18
CA LEU A 108 -13.66 -3.79 -9.78
C LEU A 108 -13.66 -3.52 -11.30
N ALA A 109 -13.36 -2.28 -11.68
CA ALA A 109 -13.44 -1.83 -13.07
C ALA A 109 -12.34 -2.41 -13.96
N CYS A 110 -11.11 -2.49 -13.47
CA CYS A 110 -9.94 -2.92 -14.24
C CYS A 110 -9.60 -4.41 -14.09
N VAL A 111 -10.23 -5.13 -13.16
CA VAL A 111 -9.96 -6.57 -12.99
C VAL A 111 -11.25 -7.36 -13.09
N LEU A 112 -12.21 -7.12 -12.20
CA LEU A 112 -13.38 -8.01 -12.09
C LEU A 112 -14.33 -7.93 -13.30
N THR A 113 -14.46 -6.78 -13.97
CA THR A 113 -15.34 -6.66 -15.15
C THR A 113 -14.92 -7.58 -16.30
N SER A 114 -13.62 -7.92 -16.43
CA SER A 114 -13.13 -8.85 -17.45
C SER A 114 -13.75 -10.24 -17.29
N TYR A 115 -13.77 -10.77 -16.07
CA TYR A 115 -14.37 -12.08 -15.77
C TYR A 115 -15.90 -12.06 -15.93
N VAL A 116 -16.56 -10.98 -15.51
CA VAL A 116 -18.01 -10.82 -15.69
C VAL A 116 -18.37 -10.82 -17.18
N ALA A 117 -17.62 -10.08 -18.02
CA ALA A 117 -17.83 -10.04 -19.46
C ALA A 117 -17.60 -11.40 -20.13
N ILE A 118 -16.54 -12.12 -19.75
CA ILE A 118 -16.26 -13.48 -20.25
C ILE A 118 -17.41 -14.43 -19.89
N ILE A 119 -17.80 -14.48 -18.62
CA ILE A 119 -18.88 -15.35 -18.13
C ILE A 119 -20.19 -15.01 -18.84
N TYR A 120 -20.52 -13.72 -18.96
CA TYR A 120 -21.72 -13.27 -19.65
C TYR A 120 -21.73 -13.68 -21.13
N GLY A 121 -20.61 -13.48 -21.84
CA GLY A 121 -20.47 -13.89 -23.24
C GLY A 121 -20.62 -15.41 -23.44
N ILE A 122 -20.07 -16.22 -22.53
CA ILE A 122 -20.24 -17.68 -22.55
C ILE A 122 -21.71 -18.06 -22.34
N LEU A 123 -22.36 -17.50 -21.30
CA LEU A 123 -23.75 -17.82 -20.96
C LEU A 123 -24.76 -17.37 -22.01
N ARG A 124 -24.44 -16.30 -22.75
CA ARG A 124 -25.31 -15.75 -23.81
C ARG A 124 -24.94 -16.22 -25.21
N HIS A 125 -23.89 -17.02 -25.35
CA HIS A 125 -23.30 -17.39 -26.64
C HIS A 125 -23.00 -16.18 -27.53
N ASP A 126 -22.58 -15.06 -26.92
CA ASP A 126 -22.27 -13.80 -27.60
C ASP A 126 -20.74 -13.64 -27.71
N PRO A 127 -20.16 -13.81 -28.92
CA PRO A 127 -18.72 -13.70 -29.13
C PRO A 127 -18.16 -12.31 -28.80
N SER A 128 -18.95 -11.24 -28.93
CA SER A 128 -18.47 -9.88 -28.69
C SER A 128 -18.11 -9.67 -27.21
N TRP A 129 -18.93 -10.16 -26.28
CA TRP A 129 -18.65 -10.09 -24.84
C TRP A 129 -17.49 -11.02 -24.43
N TYR A 130 -17.45 -12.23 -24.99
CA TYR A 130 -16.35 -13.17 -24.75
C TYR A 130 -15.00 -12.59 -25.19
N LEU A 131 -14.93 -12.04 -26.41
CA LEU A 131 -13.72 -11.45 -26.97
C LEU A 131 -13.30 -10.18 -26.23
N ALA A 132 -14.25 -9.28 -25.92
CA ALA A 132 -13.96 -8.06 -25.18
C ALA A 132 -13.44 -8.35 -23.77
N GLY A 133 -14.09 -9.28 -23.05
CA GLY A 133 -13.65 -9.70 -21.72
C GLY A 133 -12.27 -10.38 -21.74
N THR A 134 -12.01 -11.23 -22.73
CA THR A 134 -10.70 -11.89 -22.91
C THR A 134 -9.60 -10.89 -23.24
N ALA A 135 -9.88 -9.93 -24.14
CA ALA A 135 -8.93 -8.88 -24.50
C ALA A 135 -8.61 -7.98 -23.28
N HIS A 136 -9.62 -7.64 -22.48
CA HIS A 136 -9.43 -6.88 -21.24
C HIS A 136 -8.57 -7.67 -20.23
N TRP A 137 -8.90 -8.95 -20.00
CA TRP A 137 -8.12 -9.80 -19.10
C TRP A 137 -6.66 -9.93 -19.55
N LEU A 138 -6.41 -10.13 -20.85
CA LEU A 138 -5.06 -10.20 -21.42
C LEU A 138 -4.30 -8.89 -21.21
N LEU A 139 -4.92 -7.75 -21.53
CA LEU A 139 -4.31 -6.43 -21.36
C LEU A 139 -3.87 -6.22 -19.90
N MET A 140 -4.75 -6.51 -18.94
CA MET A 140 -4.48 -6.30 -17.52
C MET A 140 -3.43 -7.27 -16.98
N THR A 141 -3.45 -8.52 -17.45
CA THR A 141 -2.44 -9.53 -17.10
C THR A 141 -1.06 -9.11 -17.62
N ILE A 142 -0.97 -8.59 -18.85
CA ILE A 142 0.28 -8.10 -19.45
C ILE A 142 0.80 -6.89 -18.69
N LEU A 143 -0.05 -5.88 -18.45
CA LEU A 143 0.32 -4.67 -17.70
C LEU A 143 0.83 -5.02 -16.30
N LEU A 144 0.12 -5.89 -15.59
CA LEU A 144 0.55 -6.31 -14.25
C LEU A 144 1.82 -7.17 -14.31
N GLY A 145 1.98 -8.00 -15.36
CA GLY A 145 3.22 -8.73 -15.62
C GLY A 145 4.44 -7.81 -15.74
N PHE A 146 4.29 -6.68 -16.45
CA PHE A 146 5.34 -5.64 -16.52
C PHE A 146 5.63 -4.98 -15.16
N VAL A 147 4.60 -4.72 -14.35
CA VAL A 147 4.80 -4.18 -13.00
C VAL A 147 5.54 -5.19 -12.11
N TRP A 148 5.21 -6.47 -12.20
CA TRP A 148 5.89 -7.52 -11.44
C TRP A 148 7.36 -7.66 -11.86
N THR A 149 7.68 -7.64 -13.16
CA THR A 149 9.08 -7.70 -13.61
C THR A 149 9.87 -6.48 -13.17
N TRP A 150 9.28 -5.27 -13.26
CA TRP A 150 9.90 -4.04 -12.79
C TRP A 150 10.20 -4.06 -11.29
N THR A 151 9.30 -4.63 -10.49
CA THR A 151 9.51 -4.84 -9.04
C THR A 151 10.38 -6.05 -8.73
N GLY A 152 10.77 -6.82 -9.75
CA GLY A 152 11.67 -7.95 -9.59
C GLY A 152 11.06 -9.30 -9.28
N ASN A 153 9.74 -9.40 -9.40
CA ASN A 153 8.98 -10.60 -9.17
C ASN A 153 8.71 -11.32 -10.50
N SER A 154 8.28 -12.59 -10.41
CA SER A 154 7.88 -13.33 -11.60
C SER A 154 6.62 -12.71 -12.22
N PRO A 155 6.59 -12.45 -13.54
CA PRO A 155 5.38 -11.96 -14.22
C PRO A 155 4.21 -12.95 -14.11
N ALA A 156 4.49 -14.23 -13.86
CA ALA A 156 3.47 -15.26 -13.68
C ALA A 156 2.53 -14.98 -12.50
N TYR A 157 2.95 -14.17 -11.52
CA TYR A 157 2.06 -13.75 -10.43
C TYR A 157 0.88 -12.90 -10.90
N ALA A 158 0.94 -12.31 -12.10
CA ALA A 158 -0.22 -11.65 -12.69
C ALA A 158 -1.41 -12.61 -12.90
N LEU A 159 -1.15 -13.90 -13.13
CA LEU A 159 -2.20 -14.92 -13.29
C LEU A 159 -3.02 -15.15 -12.02
N LEU A 160 -2.51 -14.73 -10.85
CA LEU A 160 -3.20 -14.84 -9.56
C LEU A 160 -4.22 -13.70 -9.33
N LEU A 161 -4.37 -12.77 -10.28
CA LEU A 161 -5.36 -11.67 -10.25
C LEU A 161 -6.79 -12.10 -9.84
N PRO A 162 -7.36 -13.23 -10.33
CA PRO A 162 -8.71 -13.64 -9.93
C PRO A 162 -8.85 -13.88 -8.43
N ILE A 163 -7.76 -14.20 -7.74
CA ILE A 163 -7.72 -14.48 -6.30
C ILE A 163 -7.20 -13.25 -5.54
N GLY A 164 -6.16 -12.61 -6.05
CA GLY A 164 -5.53 -11.44 -5.43
C GLY A 164 -6.46 -10.24 -5.34
N ALA A 165 -7.23 -9.93 -6.40
CA ALA A 165 -8.12 -8.77 -6.40
C ALA A 165 -9.25 -8.87 -5.35
N PRO A 166 -9.97 -10.01 -5.19
CA PRO A 166 -10.93 -10.17 -4.10
C PRO A 166 -10.30 -10.07 -2.70
N ILE A 167 -9.09 -10.61 -2.50
CA ILE A 167 -8.39 -10.51 -1.21
C ILE A 167 -8.05 -9.04 -0.91
N GLU A 168 -7.52 -8.31 -1.90
CA GLU A 168 -7.19 -6.89 -1.76
C GLU A 168 -8.43 -6.04 -1.49
N ILE A 169 -9.55 -6.29 -2.20
CA ILE A 169 -10.84 -5.64 -1.92
C ILE A 169 -11.28 -5.92 -0.49
N ALA A 170 -11.15 -7.15 0.00
CA ALA A 170 -11.51 -7.50 1.38
C ALA A 170 -10.62 -6.76 2.40
N ILE A 171 -9.33 -6.61 2.13
CA ILE A 171 -8.40 -5.83 2.95
C ILE A 171 -8.81 -4.34 2.97
N LEU A 172 -9.13 -3.76 1.80
CA LEU A 172 -9.55 -2.36 1.68
C LEU A 172 -10.88 -2.11 2.39
N LEU A 173 -11.88 -3.00 2.25
CA LEU A 173 -13.15 -2.92 2.98
C LEU A 173 -12.94 -3.00 4.49
N TYR A 174 -12.08 -3.91 4.94
CA TYR A 174 -11.73 -4.04 6.35
C TYR A 174 -10.99 -2.79 6.87
N SER A 175 -10.15 -2.18 6.03
CA SER A 175 -9.48 -0.91 6.32
C SER A 175 -10.46 0.25 6.42
N VAL A 176 -11.46 0.35 5.51
CA VAL A 176 -12.55 1.33 5.59
C VAL A 176 -13.29 1.20 6.92
N ARG A 177 -13.62 -0.03 7.35
CA ARG A 177 -14.26 -0.27 8.65
C ARG A 177 -13.41 0.26 9.81
N ARG A 178 -12.09 0.04 9.78
CA ARG A 178 -11.16 0.57 10.80
C ARG A 178 -11.16 2.09 10.82
N VAL A 179 -11.11 2.71 9.64
CA VAL A 179 -11.18 4.17 9.50
C VAL A 179 -12.47 4.75 10.08
N LEU A 180 -13.62 4.17 9.72
CA LEU A 180 -14.92 4.60 10.26
C LEU A 180 -15.04 4.39 11.77
N SER A 181 -14.42 3.33 12.32
CA SER A 181 -14.40 3.09 13.77
C SER A 181 -13.47 4.02 14.55
N GLY A 182 -12.56 4.73 13.87
CA GLY A 182 -11.57 5.63 14.47
C GLY A 182 -10.47 4.93 15.27
N LYS A 183 -10.48 3.60 15.37
CA LYS A 183 -9.57 2.80 16.21
C LYS A 183 -8.81 1.79 15.37
N VAL A 184 -7.51 1.70 15.60
CA VAL A 184 -6.63 0.70 15.00
C VAL A 184 -5.83 0.01 16.09
N GLU A 185 -6.02 -1.30 16.24
CA GLU A 185 -5.19 -2.10 17.13
C GLU A 185 -3.85 -2.43 16.46
N TRP A 186 -2.75 -2.17 17.17
CA TRP A 186 -1.40 -2.48 16.75
C TRP A 186 -0.55 -2.93 17.93
N ARG A 187 0.01 -4.15 17.85
CA ARG A 187 0.90 -4.73 18.89
C ARG A 187 0.36 -4.63 20.32
N GLY A 188 -0.96 -4.76 20.49
CA GLY A 188 -1.63 -4.65 21.79
C GLY A 188 -1.98 -3.22 22.22
N ALA A 189 -1.60 -2.19 21.47
CA ALA A 189 -2.01 -0.80 21.68
C ALA A 189 -3.20 -0.43 20.77
N GLN A 190 -4.15 0.35 21.29
CA GLN A 190 -5.16 1.02 20.46
C GLN A 190 -4.65 2.40 20.06
N LEU A 191 -4.45 2.61 18.76
CA LEU A 191 -4.08 3.89 18.18
C LEU A 191 -5.33 4.57 17.61
N SER A 192 -5.46 5.87 17.87
CA SER A 192 -6.50 6.73 17.33
C SER A 192 -6.08 7.23 15.94
N LEU A 193 -6.98 7.10 14.96
CA LEU A 193 -6.74 7.65 13.61
C LEU A 193 -6.92 9.17 13.55
N ARG A 194 -7.58 9.77 14.55
CA ARG A 194 -7.89 11.21 14.55
C ARG A 194 -6.68 12.09 14.84
N ASP A 195 -5.64 11.54 15.46
CA ASP A 195 -4.46 12.29 15.87
C ASP A 195 -3.34 12.29 14.81
N THR A 196 -3.64 11.84 13.57
CA THR A 196 -2.67 11.74 12.46
C THR A 196 -2.87 12.76 11.33
N THR A 197 -3.73 13.76 11.56
CA THR A 197 -3.85 14.98 10.73
C THR A 197 -3.13 16.14 11.40
#